data_AF-E2B2Y0-F1
#
_entry.id   AF-E2B2Y0-F1
#
_cell.length_a   1.000
_cell.length_b   1.000
_cell.length_c   1.000
_cell.angle_alpha   90.00
_cell.angle_beta   90.00
_cell.angle_gamma   90.00
#
_symmetry.space_group_name_H-M   'P 1'
#
loop_
_entity.id
_entity.type
_entity.pdbx_description
1 polymer ?
#
loop_
_entity_poly.entity_id
_entity_poly.type
_entity_poly.pdbx_seq_one_letter_code
_entity_poly.pdbx_strand_id
1 'polypeptide(L)'
;MNSLFFGLKITLQVNDVIELIRYILYVVAQLIHLFCLSFEGQKLMDHSLQTREKIYNSPWYEVPVKTQKMLLFMMRRSIQPSFMSAGIYIFSMENFSKILQTSMSYFTVLASME
;
A
#
# COMPACT_ATOMS: atom_id res chain seq x y z
N MET A 1 -10.55 -11.21 -50.97
CA MET A 1 -11.02 -10.18 -50.02
C MET A 1 -11.16 -10.73 -48.58
N ASN A 2 -11.81 -11.88 -48.37
CA ASN A 2 -12.04 -12.46 -47.02
C ASN A 2 -10.78 -12.88 -46.24
N SER A 3 -9.72 -13.35 -46.90
CA SER A 3 -8.47 -13.77 -46.22
C SER A 3 -7.71 -12.59 -45.58
N LEU A 4 -7.71 -11.42 -46.20
CA LEU A 4 -7.11 -10.20 -45.64
C LEU A 4 -7.92 -9.66 -44.45
N PHE A 5 -9.26 -9.71 -44.54
CA PHE A 5 -10.13 -9.29 -43.44
C PHE A 5 -9.98 -10.19 -42.21
N PHE A 6 -9.83 -11.50 -42.42
CA PHE A 6 -9.55 -12.46 -41.35
C PHE A 6 -8.19 -12.20 -40.68
N GLY A 7 -7.15 -11.92 -41.47
CA GLY A 7 -5.84 -11.54 -40.95
C GLY A 7 -5.88 -10.28 -40.08
N LEU A 8 -6.59 -9.24 -40.52
CA LEU A 8 -6.76 -7.99 -39.77
C LEU A 8 -7.44 -8.23 -38.41
N LYS A 9 -8.50 -9.05 -38.39
CA LYS A 9 -9.25 -9.36 -37.15
C LYS A 9 -8.38 -10.08 -36.12
N ILE A 10 -7.52 -10.99 -36.55
CA ILE A 10 -6.56 -11.66 -35.66
C ILE A 10 -5.55 -10.66 -35.11
N THR A 11 -4.99 -9.78 -35.95
CA THR A 11 -3.99 -8.80 -35.49
C THR A 11 -4.57 -7.81 -34.47
N LEU A 12 -5.82 -7.38 -34.65
CA LEU A 12 -6.51 -6.50 -33.70
C LEU A 12 -6.78 -7.22 -32.37
N GLN A 13 -7.35 -8.43 -32.43
CA GLN A 13 -7.64 -9.22 -31.24
C GLN A 13 -6.38 -9.58 -30.43
N VAL A 14 -5.27 -9.88 -31.11
CA VAL A 14 -3.98 -10.14 -30.45
C VAL A 14 -3.45 -8.87 -29.77
N ASN A 15 -3.60 -7.71 -30.40
CA ASN A 15 -3.18 -6.44 -29.81
C ASN A 15 -3.98 -6.11 -28.54
N ASP A 16 -5.30 -6.32 -28.54
CA ASP A 16 -6.16 -6.11 -27.38
C ASP A 16 -5.75 -7.00 -26.19
N VAL A 17 -5.42 -8.27 -26.45
CA VAL A 17 -4.94 -9.20 -25.41
C VAL A 17 -3.59 -8.78 -24.85
N ILE A 18 -2.66 -8.32 -25.70
CA ILE A 18 -1.34 -7.84 -25.25
C ILE A 18 -1.50 -6.58 -24.39
N GLU A 19 -2.41 -5.67 -24.76
CA GLU A 19 -2.69 -4.46 -24.00
C GLU A 19 -3.30 -4.79 -22.63
N LEU A 20 -4.27 -5.71 -22.58
CA LEU A 20 -4.85 -6.22 -21.33
C LEU A 20 -3.78 -6.79 -20.40
N ILE A 21 -2.89 -7.64 -20.92
CA ILE A 21 -1.79 -8.24 -20.14
C ILE A 21 -0.88 -7.16 -19.57
N ARG A 22 -0.55 -6.12 -20.37
CA ARG A 22 0.26 -4.99 -19.90
C ARG A 22 -0.42 -4.22 -18.77
N TYR A 23 -1.73 -3.95 -18.88
CA TYR A 23 -2.47 -3.30 -17.79
C TYR A 23 -2.47 -4.14 -16.52
N ILE A 24 -2.72 -5.45 -16.62
CA ILE A 24 -2.70 -6.36 -15.46
C ILE A 24 -1.31 -6.32 -14.80
N LEU A 25 -0.24 -6.45 -15.58
CA LEU A 25 1.14 -6.38 -15.06
C LEU A 25 1.42 -5.05 -14.36
N TYR A 26 0.99 -3.93 -14.95
CA TYR A 26 1.15 -2.61 -14.36
C TYR A 26 0.42 -2.49 -13.01
N VAL A 27 -0.83 -2.95 -12.94
CA VAL A 27 -1.62 -2.95 -11.70
C VAL A 27 -0.95 -3.82 -10.65
N VAL A 28 -0.52 -5.04 -10.99
CA VAL A 28 0.17 -5.94 -10.06
C VAL A 28 1.47 -5.32 -9.55
N ALA A 29 2.26 -4.70 -10.43
CA ALA A 29 3.50 -4.01 -10.03
C ALA A 29 3.23 -2.86 -9.05
N GLN A 30 2.21 -2.05 -9.31
CA GLN A 30 1.80 -0.97 -8.40
C GLN A 30 1.31 -1.52 -7.04
N LEU A 31 0.55 -2.61 -7.02
CA LEU A 31 0.11 -3.26 -5.79
C LEU A 31 1.29 -3.79 -4.97
N ILE A 32 2.28 -4.41 -5.62
CA ILE A 32 3.51 -4.89 -4.95
C ILE A 32 4.29 -3.71 -4.38
N HIS A 33 4.48 -2.64 -5.15
CA HIS A 33 5.17 -1.45 -4.67
C HIS A 33 4.47 -0.83 -3.45
N LEU A 34 3.14 -0.72 -3.51
CA LEU A 34 2.32 -0.23 -2.42
C LEU A 34 2.39 -1.13 -1.17
N PHE A 35 2.40 -2.45 -1.38
CA PHE A 35 2.55 -3.44 -0.33
C PHE A 35 3.90 -3.31 0.38
N CYS A 36 5.01 -3.23 -0.38
CA CYS A 36 6.35 -3.06 0.18
C CYS A 36 6.45 -1.78 1.03
N LEU A 37 5.95 -0.64 0.52
CA LEU A 37 5.93 0.61 1.27
C LEU A 37 5.11 0.51 2.57
N SER A 38 3.95 -0.13 2.50
CA SER A 38 3.07 -0.30 3.66
C SER A 38 3.68 -1.25 4.70
N PHE A 39 4.35 -2.32 4.25
CA PHE A 39 5.01 -3.30 5.11
C PHE A 39 6.22 -2.71 5.85
N GLU A 40 7.10 -2.01 5.12
CA GLU A 40 8.25 -1.32 5.72
C GLU A 40 7.79 -0.24 6.72
N GLY A 41 6.71 0.49 6.40
CA GLY A 41 6.08 1.44 7.31
C GLY A 41 5.56 0.80 8.60
N GLN A 42 4.87 -0.35 8.51
CA GLN A 42 4.39 -1.07 9.70
C GLN A 42 5.54 -1.63 10.53
N LYS A 43 6.55 -2.25 9.91
CA LYS A 43 7.70 -2.80 10.64
C LYS A 43 8.47 -1.73 11.40
N LEU A 44 8.66 -0.57 10.78
CA LEU A 44 9.29 0.59 11.42
C LEU A 44 8.46 1.10 12.61
N MET A 45 7.14 1.16 12.45
CA MET A 45 6.22 1.59 13.50
C MET A 45 6.20 0.62 14.69
N ASP A 46 6.16 -0.69 14.44
CA ASP A 46 6.18 -1.72 15.48
C ASP A 46 7.49 -1.70 16.28
N HIS A 47 8.63 -1.55 15.60
CA HIS A 47 9.92 -1.38 16.29
C HIS A 47 9.96 -0.09 17.10
N SER A 48 9.39 1.00 16.59
CA SER A 48 9.31 2.25 17.34
C SER A 48 8.38 2.14 18.55
N LEU A 49 7.28 1.39 18.44
CA LEU A 49 6.35 1.11 19.54
C LEU A 49 7.02 0.30 20.66
N GLN A 50 7.73 -0.77 20.31
CA GLN A 50 8.48 -1.57 21.28
C GLN A 50 9.59 -0.76 21.96
N THR A 51 10.29 0.09 21.20
CA THR A 51 11.31 0.98 21.75
C THR A 51 10.69 1.99 22.72
N ARG A 52 9.52 2.56 22.36
CA ARG A 52 8.74 3.44 23.24
C ARG A 52 8.34 2.75 24.53
N GLU A 53 7.81 1.54 24.49
CA GLU A 53 7.42 0.80 25.71
C GLU A 53 8.61 0.55 26.63
N LYS A 54 9.77 0.18 26.07
CA LYS A 54 11.00 0.01 26.85
C LYS A 54 11.46 1.30 27.51
N ILE A 55 11.39 2.43 26.80
CA ILE A 55 11.71 3.75 27.37
C ILE A 55 10.69 4.12 28.45
N TYR A 56 9.40 3.89 28.22
CA TYR A 56 8.33 4.24 29.15
C TYR A 56 8.43 3.46 30.47
N ASN A 57 8.85 2.20 30.40
CA ASN A 57 9.11 1.35 31.57
C ASN A 57 10.48 1.60 32.24
N SER A 58 11.35 2.41 31.63
CA SER A 58 12.60 2.86 32.25
C SER A 58 12.38 4.13 33.07
N PRO A 59 13.26 4.51 34.01
CA PRO A 59 13.18 5.78 34.73
C PRO A 59 13.56 6.98 33.84
N TRP A 60 12.81 7.16 32.74
CA TRP A 60 13.02 8.21 31.72
C TRP A 60 12.81 9.63 32.26
N TYR A 61 12.23 9.76 33.46
CA TYR A 61 12.08 11.02 34.18
C TYR A 61 13.34 11.41 34.98
N GLU A 62 14.30 10.50 35.14
CA GLU A 62 15.58 10.75 35.85
C GLU A 62 16.71 11.18 34.91
N VAL A 63 16.52 11.07 33.59
CA VAL A 63 17.50 11.52 32.59
C VAL A 63 17.39 13.04 32.33
N PRO A 64 18.47 13.67 31.84
CA PRO A 64 18.50 15.12 31.59
C PRO A 64 17.34 15.61 30.72
N VAL A 65 16.82 16.80 31.02
CA VAL A 65 15.66 17.43 30.35
C VAL A 65 15.81 17.48 28.81
N LYS A 66 17.05 17.61 28.32
CA LYS A 66 17.36 17.58 26.88
C LYS A 66 17.05 16.21 26.25
N THR A 67 17.45 15.14 26.92
CA THR A 67 17.19 13.75 26.52
C THR A 67 15.71 13.41 26.69
N GLN A 68 15.08 13.88 27.78
CA GLN A 68 13.66 13.70 28.03
C GLN A 68 12.79 14.31 26.92
N LYS A 69 13.11 15.54 26.47
CA LYS A 69 12.44 16.19 25.33
C LYS A 69 12.64 15.42 24.02
N MET A 70 13.85 14.90 23.77
CA MET A 70 14.12 14.07 22.58
C MET A 70 13.30 12.78 22.60
N LEU A 71 13.22 12.09 23.74
CA LEU A 71 12.43 10.87 23.91
C LEU A 71 10.94 11.15 23.69
N LEU A 72 10.39 12.22 24.28
CA LEU A 72 9.01 12.65 24.05
C LEU A 72 8.74 12.98 22.58
N PHE A 73 9.69 13.62 21.89
CA PHE A 73 9.57 13.93 20.47
C PHE A 73 9.58 12.67 19.60
N MET A 74 10.44 11.69 19.92
CA MET A 74 10.45 10.37 19.27
C MET A 74 9.15 9.61 19.51
N MET A 75 8.64 9.58 20.75
CA MET A 75 7.36 8.93 21.07
C MET A 75 6.18 9.59 20.36
N ARG A 76 6.18 10.93 20.27
CA ARG A 76 5.12 11.67 19.56
C ARG A 76 5.22 11.43 18.05
N ARG A 77 6.44 11.39 17.50
CA ARG A 77 6.70 11.08 16.09
C ARG A 77 6.39 9.63 15.75
N SER A 78 6.46 8.70 16.70
CA SER A 78 6.06 7.29 16.48
C SER A 78 4.54 7.09 16.53
N ILE A 79 3.82 7.95 17.26
CA ILE A 79 2.35 8.00 17.24
C ILE A 79 1.86 8.59 15.93
N GLN A 80 2.65 9.47 15.32
CA GLN A 80 2.41 9.99 13.98
C GLN A 80 2.88 8.90 13.03
N PRO A 81 1.99 8.02 12.55
CA PRO A 81 2.41 6.94 11.70
C PRO A 81 3.07 7.61 10.50
N SER A 82 4.04 6.95 9.88
CA SER A 82 4.57 7.36 8.60
C SER A 82 3.49 7.24 7.51
N PHE A 83 2.29 7.76 7.77
CA PHE A 83 1.35 8.28 6.83
C PHE A 83 2.05 9.44 6.14
N MET A 84 2.92 9.08 5.19
CA MET A 84 3.06 9.87 3.99
C MET A 84 1.68 9.86 3.34
N SER A 85 0.72 10.60 3.90
CA SER A 85 -0.59 10.77 3.31
C SER A 85 -0.37 11.54 2.03
N ALA A 86 -0.34 10.82 0.91
CA ALA A 86 -0.43 11.44 -0.40
C ALA A 86 -1.90 11.87 -0.58
N GLY A 87 -2.29 12.94 0.12
CA GLY A 87 -3.63 13.53 0.10
C GLY A 87 -4.72 12.68 0.76
N ILE A 88 -5.19 11.65 0.05
CA ILE A 88 -6.45 10.92 0.33
C ILE A 88 -6.19 9.46 0.71
N TYR A 89 -4.97 8.95 0.48
CA TYR A 89 -4.62 7.56 0.72
C TYR A 89 -3.67 7.41 1.91
N ILE A 90 -4.15 6.68 2.93
CA ILE A 90 -3.36 6.29 4.08
C ILE A 90 -2.63 5.00 3.71
N PHE A 91 -1.30 5.05 3.67
CA PHE A 91 -0.45 3.87 3.44
C PHE A 91 -0.45 3.00 4.69
N SER A 92 -1.41 2.08 4.77
CA SER A 92 -1.48 1.03 5.78
C SER A 92 -1.94 -0.29 5.16
N MET A 93 -1.51 -1.41 5.76
CA MET A 93 -1.94 -2.75 5.33
C MET A 93 -3.46 -2.91 5.44
N GLU A 94 -4.08 -2.25 6.41
CA GLU A 94 -5.53 -2.20 6.58
C GLU A 94 -6.22 -1.50 5.39
N ASN A 95 -5.70 -0.36 4.95
CA ASN A 95 -6.28 0.38 3.83
C ASN A 95 -6.07 -0.35 2.49
N PHE A 96 -4.93 -1.04 2.32
CA PHE A 96 -4.68 -1.91 1.19
C PHE A 96 -5.70 -3.06 1.11
N SER A 97 -5.96 -3.75 2.23
CA SER A 97 -6.99 -4.80 2.29
C SER A 97 -8.39 -4.28 1.98
N LYS A 98 -8.73 -3.07 2.45
CA LYS A 98 -10.01 -2.42 2.12
C LYS A 98 -10.16 -2.13 0.62
N ILE A 99 -9.10 -1.63 -0.02
CA ILE A 99 -9.09 -1.44 -1.49
C ILE A 99 -9.27 -2.77 -2.23
N LEU A 100 -8.56 -3.82 -1.81
CA LEU A 100 -8.70 -5.13 -2.45
C LEU A 100 -10.11 -5.71 -2.29
N GLN A 101 -10.69 -5.61 -1.09
CA GLN A 101 -12.07 -6.06 -0.85
C GLN A 101 -13.07 -5.30 -1.71
N THR A 102 -13.00 -3.96 -1.74
CA THR A 102 -13.91 -3.16 -2.56
C THR A 102 -13.76 -3.48 -4.05
N SER A 103 -12.53 -3.61 -4.55
CA SER A 103 -12.25 -4.01 -5.94
C SER A 103 -12.87 -5.38 -6.28
N MET A 104 -12.71 -6.36 -5.39
CA MET A 104 -13.35 -7.68 -5.53
C MET A 104 -14.87 -7.58 -5.49
N SER A 105 -15.45 -6.77 -4.59
CA SER A 105 -16.90 -6.55 -4.55
C SER A 105 -17.42 -5.95 -5.85
N TYR A 106 -16.76 -4.93 -6.41
CA TYR A 106 -17.12 -4.36 -7.71
C TYR A 106 -17.04 -5.41 -8.83
N PHE A 107 -15.98 -6.22 -8.84
CA PHE A 107 -15.82 -7.31 -9.80
C PHE A 107 -16.95 -8.34 -9.69
N THR A 108 -17.30 -8.77 -8.47
CA THR A 108 -18.41 -9.70 -8.24
C THR A 108 -19.75 -9.12 -8.70
N VAL A 109 -20.01 -7.83 -8.43
CA VAL A 109 -21.24 -7.16 -8.90
C VAL A 109 -21.30 -7.16 -10.42
N LEU A 110 -20.22 -6.77 -11.10
CA LEU A 110 -20.17 -6.80 -12.57
C LEU A 110 -20.38 -8.21 -13.13
N ALA A 111 -19.70 -9.22 -12.57
CA ALA A 111 -19.84 -10.62 -12.98
C ALA A 111 -21.25 -11.19 -12.72
N SER A 112 -22.03 -10.60 -11.81
CA SER A 112 -23.43 -10.98 -11.57
C SER A 112 -24.43 -10.27 -12.49
N MET A 113 -24.01 -9.19 -13.15
CA MET A 113 -24.82 -8.38 -14.08
C MET A 113 -24.61 -8.80 -15.54
N GLU A 114 -23.55 -9.54 -15.84
CA GLU A 114 -23.40 -10.35 -17.07
C GLU A 114 -24.26 -11.63 -17.00
#